data_AF-A0A376TS05-F1
#
_entry.id   AF-A0A376TS05-F1
#
_cell.length_a   1.000
_cell.length_b   1.000
_cell.length_c   1.000
_cell.angle_alpha   90.00
_cell.angle_beta   90.00
_cell.angle_gamma   90.00
#
_symmetry.space_group_name_H-M   'P 1'
#
loop_
_entity.id
_entity.type
_entity.pdbx_description
1 polymer ?
#
loop_
_entity_poly.entity_id
_entity_poly.type
_entity_poly.pdbx_seq_one_letter_code
_entity_poly.pdbx_strand_id
1 'polypeptide(L)'
;MRTDFNSDDYAIACCVSPMVIGKQMQFFGARANLAKTLLYAINGGVDEKLKIQVGPKTAPLMDDVLDYDKVMDSLDHFMDWLAVQYISALNIIHYMHDKYSYEASLMALHDRDVYRTMACGIAGLSVATDSLSAIKYARVKPIRDENGLAVDFEIDGEYPPVRQQRRARRQHCLRPG
;
A
#
# COMPACT_ATOMS: atom_id res chain seq x y z
N MET A 1 -6.99 20.66 -8.43
CA MET A 1 -5.58 21.00 -8.74
C MET A 1 -5.36 22.51 -8.81
N ARG A 2 -5.91 23.25 -9.79
CA ARG A 2 -5.73 24.73 -9.88
C ARG A 2 -6.03 25.48 -8.57
N THR A 3 -7.18 25.21 -7.95
CA THR A 3 -7.59 25.80 -6.67
C THR A 3 -6.68 25.38 -5.51
N ASP A 4 -6.22 24.13 -5.53
CA ASP A 4 -5.43 23.54 -4.45
C ASP A 4 -4.03 24.14 -4.40
N PHE A 5 -3.44 24.42 -5.58
CA PHE A 5 -2.16 25.13 -5.70
C PHE A 5 -2.29 26.66 -5.70
N ASN A 6 -3.52 27.18 -5.83
CA ASN A 6 -3.77 28.59 -6.17
C ASN A 6 -2.88 29.07 -7.33
N SER A 7 -2.73 28.21 -8.35
CA SER A 7 -1.86 28.41 -9.51
C SER A 7 -2.48 27.74 -10.73
N ASP A 8 -2.42 28.41 -11.87
CA ASP A 8 -2.77 27.89 -13.19
C ASP A 8 -1.56 27.40 -13.99
N ASP A 9 -0.34 27.57 -13.47
CA ASP A 9 0.92 27.16 -14.08
C ASP A 9 1.53 25.91 -13.40
N TYR A 10 0.78 24.81 -13.46
CA TYR A 10 1.22 23.50 -12.97
C TYR A 10 1.22 22.45 -14.09
N ALA A 11 2.16 21.51 -14.01
CA ALA A 11 2.26 20.38 -14.93
C ALA A 11 2.05 19.04 -14.20
N ILE A 12 1.80 17.98 -14.96
CA ILE A 12 1.68 16.62 -14.44
C ILE A 12 3.00 15.88 -14.68
N ALA A 13 3.59 15.36 -13.61
CA ALA A 13 4.75 14.49 -13.67
C ALA A 13 4.33 13.01 -13.57
N CYS A 14 4.91 12.19 -14.44
CA CYS A 14 4.71 10.74 -14.48
C CYS A 14 3.22 10.37 -14.64
N CYS A 15 2.62 9.67 -13.66
CA CYS A 15 1.26 9.16 -13.78
C CYS A 15 0.20 10.25 -13.56
N VAL A 16 0.19 10.88 -12.38
CA VAL A 16 -0.91 11.75 -11.92
C VAL A 16 -0.43 12.83 -10.94
N SER A 17 0.87 13.07 -10.81
CA SER A 17 1.40 13.92 -9.74
C SER A 17 1.62 15.36 -10.20
N PRO A 18 0.80 16.33 -9.75
CA PRO A 18 0.96 17.72 -10.18
C PRO A 18 2.14 18.41 -9.47
N MET A 19 2.80 19.32 -10.18
CA MET A 19 3.83 20.21 -9.64
C MET A 19 3.75 21.59 -10.31
N VAL A 20 3.88 22.66 -9.54
CA VAL A 20 4.03 24.01 -10.08
C VAL A 20 5.37 24.11 -10.81
N ILE A 21 5.35 24.49 -12.09
CA ILE A 21 6.50 24.40 -12.98
C ILE A 21 7.66 25.25 -12.44
N GLY A 22 8.87 24.67 -12.37
CA GLY A 22 10.08 25.35 -11.88
C GLY A 22 10.11 25.65 -10.38
N LYS A 23 9.04 25.36 -9.62
CA LYS A 23 8.93 25.71 -8.18
C LYS A 23 8.84 24.49 -7.26
N GLN A 24 8.48 23.34 -7.80
CA GLN A 24 8.24 22.12 -7.03
C GLN A 24 8.91 20.92 -7.69
N MET A 25 9.36 19.98 -6.87
CA MET A 25 9.81 18.66 -7.31
C MET A 25 9.32 17.59 -6.33
N GLN A 26 9.35 16.34 -6.77
CA GLN A 26 8.91 15.18 -5.99
C GLN A 26 10.03 14.15 -5.92
N PHE A 27 10.32 13.70 -4.70
CA PHE A 27 11.10 12.50 -4.48
C PHE A 27 10.23 11.28 -4.77
N PHE A 28 10.52 10.62 -5.90
CA PHE A 28 9.74 9.50 -6.40
C PHE A 28 9.87 8.27 -5.50
N GLY A 29 8.77 7.87 -4.86
CA GLY A 29 8.78 6.77 -3.91
C GLY A 29 8.34 5.41 -4.44
N ALA A 30 8.00 5.24 -5.72
CA ALA A 30 7.33 4.02 -6.21
C ALA A 30 6.04 3.69 -5.42
N ARG A 31 5.81 2.43 -5.01
CA ARG A 31 4.59 2.02 -4.31
C ARG A 31 4.84 0.88 -3.30
N ALA A 32 4.19 0.96 -2.13
CA ALA A 32 4.14 -0.14 -1.15
C ALA A 32 2.87 -1.00 -1.32
N ASN A 33 2.98 -2.32 -1.13
CA ASN A 33 1.88 -3.26 -1.38
C ASN A 33 1.00 -3.47 -0.13
N LEU A 34 -0.09 -2.70 -0.03
CA LEU A 34 -1.01 -2.75 1.10
C LEU A 34 -1.79 -4.06 1.19
N ALA A 35 -2.10 -4.69 0.05
CA ALA A 35 -2.79 -5.98 0.05
C ALA A 35 -1.93 -7.09 0.69
N LYS A 36 -0.61 -7.04 0.48
CA LYS A 36 0.32 -7.98 1.11
C LYS A 36 0.50 -7.69 2.59
N THR A 37 0.51 -6.42 2.98
CA THR A 37 0.52 -6.00 4.39
C THR A 37 -0.67 -6.55 5.17
N LEU A 38 -1.86 -6.59 4.55
CA LEU A 38 -3.05 -7.24 5.13
C LEU A 38 -2.83 -8.75 5.38
N LEU A 39 -2.20 -9.46 4.44
CA LEU A 39 -1.88 -10.88 4.65
C LEU A 39 -0.85 -11.06 5.78
N TYR A 40 0.13 -10.18 5.89
CA TYR A 40 1.09 -10.18 7.01
C TYR A 40 0.39 -9.94 8.34
N ALA A 41 -0.57 -9.03 8.39
CA ALA A 41 -1.37 -8.78 9.59
C ALA A 41 -2.16 -10.01 10.04
N ILE A 42 -2.67 -10.81 9.10
CA ILE A 42 -3.37 -12.07 9.41
C ILE A 42 -2.38 -13.17 9.83
N ASN A 43 -1.24 -13.27 9.15
CA ASN A 43 -0.26 -14.35 9.30
C ASN A 43 0.90 -14.05 10.28
N GLY A 44 0.78 -13.03 11.12
CA GLY A 44 1.80 -12.72 12.14
C GLY A 44 3.15 -12.24 11.56
N GLY A 45 3.11 -11.61 10.39
CA GLY A 45 4.29 -11.09 9.67
C GLY A 45 5.02 -12.08 8.78
N VAL A 46 4.49 -13.30 8.64
CA VAL A 46 5.05 -14.34 7.77
C VAL A 46 4.47 -14.24 6.36
N ASP A 47 5.33 -14.40 5.37
CA ASP A 47 4.96 -14.46 3.96
C ASP A 47 4.23 -15.76 3.63
N GLU A 48 3.04 -15.63 3.05
CA GLU A 48 2.14 -16.74 2.74
C GLU A 48 2.67 -17.69 1.66
N LYS A 49 3.57 -17.21 0.79
CA LYS A 49 4.16 -18.01 -0.31
C LYS A 49 5.58 -18.48 0.03
N LEU A 50 6.42 -17.56 0.48
CA LEU A 50 7.83 -17.81 0.76
C LEU A 50 8.04 -18.47 2.12
N LYS A 51 7.04 -18.45 3.01
CA LYS A 51 7.10 -19.02 4.36
C LYS A 51 8.25 -18.47 5.21
N ILE A 52 8.62 -17.21 4.99
CA ILE A 52 9.66 -16.50 5.74
C ILE A 52 9.05 -15.38 6.59
N GLN A 53 9.67 -15.06 7.72
CA GLN A 53 9.31 -13.90 8.54
C GLN A 53 9.79 -12.62 7.83
N VAL A 54 8.87 -11.78 7.38
CA VAL A 54 9.18 -10.52 6.70
C VAL A 54 8.87 -9.32 7.61
N GLY A 55 7.64 -9.28 8.14
CA GLY A 55 7.22 -8.27 9.11
C GLY A 55 7.62 -8.62 10.53
N PRO A 56 7.29 -7.76 11.51
CA PRO A 56 7.50 -8.05 12.92
C PRO A 56 6.76 -9.34 13.32
N LYS A 57 7.40 -10.15 14.16
CA LYS A 57 6.80 -11.39 14.65
C LYS A 57 5.70 -11.06 15.65
N THR A 58 4.46 -11.33 15.25
CA THR A 58 3.26 -11.16 16.07
C THR A 58 2.46 -12.45 16.11
N ALA A 59 1.51 -12.56 17.03
CA ALA A 59 0.62 -13.72 17.05
C ALA A 59 -0.29 -13.67 15.81
N PRO A 60 -0.36 -14.74 14.99
CA PRO A 60 -1.30 -14.79 13.88
C PRO A 60 -2.73 -14.79 14.40
N LEU A 61 -3.66 -14.26 13.62
CA LEU A 61 -5.08 -14.35 13.92
C LEU A 61 -5.49 -15.80 13.68
N MET A 62 -5.98 -16.51 14.71
CA MET A 62 -6.30 -17.94 14.65
C MET A 62 -7.82 -18.23 14.72
N ASP A 63 -8.66 -17.19 14.71
CA ASP A 63 -10.10 -17.35 14.70
C ASP A 63 -10.59 -18.10 13.43
N ASP A 64 -11.62 -18.95 13.58
CA ASP A 64 -12.23 -19.70 12.47
C ASP A 64 -12.88 -18.79 11.43
N VAL A 65 -13.40 -17.65 11.89
CA VAL A 65 -13.98 -16.59 11.07
C VAL A 65 -13.23 -15.32 11.42
N LEU A 66 -12.76 -14.60 10.39
CA LEU A 66 -12.07 -13.34 10.61
C LEU A 66 -13.04 -12.28 11.15
N ASP A 67 -12.60 -11.62 12.21
CA ASP A 67 -13.27 -10.45 12.78
C ASP A 67 -12.67 -9.17 12.20
N TYR A 68 -13.52 -8.24 11.78
CA TYR A 68 -13.09 -7.02 11.10
C TYR A 68 -12.23 -6.13 12.00
N ASP A 69 -12.64 -5.92 13.25
CA ASP A 69 -11.96 -5.01 14.17
C ASP A 69 -10.58 -5.57 14.52
N LYS A 70 -10.48 -6.87 14.84
CA LYS A 70 -9.18 -7.53 15.07
C LYS A 70 -8.24 -7.46 13.86
N VAL A 71 -8.78 -7.66 12.65
CA VAL A 71 -7.98 -7.59 11.42
C VAL A 71 -7.51 -6.16 11.17
N MET A 72 -8.36 -5.16 11.38
CA MET A 72 -8.03 -3.76 11.19
C MET A 72 -6.98 -3.29 12.21
N ASP A 73 -7.12 -3.67 13.47
CA ASP A 73 -6.14 -3.36 14.53
C ASP A 73 -4.77 -3.96 14.21
N SER A 74 -4.73 -5.22 13.74
CA SER A 74 -3.49 -5.85 13.28
C SER A 74 -2.93 -5.14 12.03
N LEU A 75 -3.79 -4.80 11.06
CA LEU A 75 -3.36 -4.08 9.85
C LEU A 75 -2.72 -2.73 10.19
N ASP A 76 -3.31 -1.96 11.10
CA ASP A 76 -2.80 -0.66 11.54
C ASP A 76 -1.39 -0.79 12.13
N HIS A 77 -1.19 -1.77 13.01
CA HIS A 77 0.14 -2.09 13.56
C HIS A 77 1.17 -2.43 12.46
N PHE A 78 0.77 -3.19 11.45
CA PHE A 78 1.66 -3.53 10.33
C PHE A 78 1.86 -2.36 9.35
N MET A 79 0.90 -1.42 9.25
CA MET A 79 1.05 -0.20 8.47
C MET A 79 2.07 0.75 9.09
N ASP A 80 2.12 0.85 10.43
CA ASP A 80 3.18 1.59 11.13
C ASP A 80 4.57 1.04 10.80
N TRP A 81 4.73 -0.29 10.89
CA TRP A 81 5.98 -0.94 10.50
C TRP A 81 6.33 -0.67 9.04
N LEU A 82 5.36 -0.83 8.14
CA LEU A 82 5.54 -0.60 6.70
C LEU A 82 5.99 0.84 6.42
N ALA A 83 5.36 1.83 7.07
CA ALA A 83 5.69 3.23 6.90
C ALA A 83 7.15 3.52 7.30
N VAL A 84 7.61 2.95 8.42
CA VAL A 84 9.01 3.09 8.86
C VAL A 84 9.97 2.50 7.83
N GLN A 85 9.72 1.27 7.36
CA GLN A 85 10.60 0.64 6.36
C GLN A 85 10.62 1.42 5.05
N TYR A 86 9.45 1.87 4.60
CA TYR A 86 9.28 2.55 3.33
C TYR A 86 9.99 3.91 3.34
N ILE A 87 9.73 4.75 4.35
CA ILE A 87 10.37 6.07 4.46
C ILE A 87 11.88 5.93 4.67
N SER A 88 12.32 4.96 5.47
CA SER A 88 13.76 4.73 5.68
C SER A 88 14.47 4.39 4.35
N ALA A 89 13.86 3.55 3.52
CA ALA A 89 14.39 3.23 2.20
C ALA A 89 14.44 4.47 1.30
N LEU A 90 13.37 5.28 1.26
CA LEU A 90 13.32 6.48 0.42
C LEU A 90 14.31 7.55 0.87
N ASN A 91 14.52 7.72 2.18
CA ASN A 91 15.52 8.63 2.71
C ASN A 91 16.93 8.27 2.21
N ILE A 92 17.28 6.98 2.21
CA ILE A 92 18.56 6.51 1.68
C ILE A 92 18.63 6.74 0.17
N ILE A 93 17.59 6.36 -0.57
CA ILE A 93 17.54 6.48 -2.04
C ILE A 93 17.77 7.92 -2.45
N HIS A 94 16.99 8.86 -1.91
CA HIS A 94 17.04 10.26 -2.36
C HIS A 94 18.28 11.00 -1.84
N TYR A 95 18.78 10.66 -0.65
CA TYR A 95 20.08 11.16 -0.21
C TYR A 95 21.20 10.73 -1.17
N MET A 96 21.22 9.46 -1.58
CA MET A 96 22.24 8.97 -2.51
C MET A 96 22.04 9.49 -3.93
N HIS A 97 20.80 9.70 -4.36
CA HIS A 97 20.49 10.28 -5.67
C HIS A 97 20.98 11.73 -5.77
N ASP A 98 20.68 12.57 -4.78
CA ASP A 98 21.17 13.95 -4.72
C ASP A 98 22.71 14.00 -4.66
N LYS A 99 23.35 13.04 -3.99
CA LYS A 99 24.81 13.01 -3.88
C LYS A 99 25.51 12.56 -5.16
N TYR A 100 25.00 11.55 -5.84
CA TYR A 100 25.73 10.87 -6.93
C TYR A 100 25.11 11.07 -8.31
N SER A 101 23.88 11.55 -8.40
CA SER A 101 23.14 11.72 -9.65
C SER A 101 22.21 12.93 -9.62
N TYR A 102 22.70 14.05 -9.07
CA TYR A 102 21.94 15.30 -9.06
C TYR A 102 21.59 15.75 -10.49
N GLU A 103 20.30 16.00 -10.75
CA GLU A 103 19.76 16.39 -12.06
C GLU A 103 20.05 17.86 -12.40
N ALA A 104 21.33 18.23 -12.42
CA ALA A 104 21.79 19.62 -12.51
C ALA A 104 21.17 20.41 -13.67
N SER A 105 21.02 19.79 -14.85
CA SER A 105 20.43 20.46 -16.02
C SER A 105 18.95 20.77 -15.85
N LEU A 106 18.20 19.93 -15.15
CA LEU A 106 16.78 20.16 -14.84
C LEU A 106 16.65 21.16 -13.69
N MET A 107 17.46 21.01 -12.65
CA MET A 107 17.42 21.87 -11.47
C MET A 107 17.91 23.30 -11.75
N ALA A 108 18.75 23.50 -12.77
CA ALA A 108 19.12 24.82 -13.25
C ALA A 108 17.94 25.62 -13.85
N LEU A 109 16.84 24.95 -14.20
CA LEU A 109 15.62 25.55 -14.72
C LEU A 109 14.53 25.72 -13.65
N HIS A 110 14.90 25.52 -12.38
CA HIS A 110 14.04 25.77 -11.23
C HIS A 110 14.47 27.03 -10.48
N ASP A 111 13.56 27.58 -9.68
CA ASP A 111 13.88 28.59 -8.67
C ASP A 111 14.95 28.07 -7.70
N ARG A 112 15.69 28.98 -7.05
CA ARG A 112 16.75 28.63 -6.08
C ARG A 112 16.27 27.63 -5.02
N ASP A 113 15.10 27.90 -4.44
CA ASP A 113 14.53 27.08 -3.38
C ASP A 113 13.31 26.32 -3.93
N VAL A 114 13.53 25.03 -4.23
CA VAL A 114 12.48 24.15 -4.75
C VAL A 114 11.78 23.42 -3.60
N TYR A 115 10.45 23.49 -3.56
CA TYR A 115 9.66 22.73 -2.60
C TYR A 115 9.67 21.24 -2.96
N ARG A 116 10.00 20.39 -1.98
CA ARG A 116 10.17 18.94 -2.16
C ARG A 116 9.11 18.17 -1.40
N THR A 117 8.46 17.23 -2.06
CA THR A 117 7.56 16.26 -1.40
C THR A 117 8.10 14.84 -1.53
N MET A 118 7.85 14.01 -0.51
CA MET A 118 8.12 12.57 -0.58
C MET A 118 6.88 11.85 -1.13
N ALA A 119 6.94 11.40 -2.37
CA ALA A 119 5.79 10.81 -3.05
C ALA A 119 5.66 9.31 -2.75
N CYS A 120 4.98 8.96 -1.66
CA CYS A 120 4.70 7.58 -1.28
C CYS A 120 3.45 7.03 -1.98
N GLY A 121 3.61 5.97 -2.78
CA GLY A 121 2.50 5.32 -3.48
C GLY A 121 1.97 4.10 -2.73
N ILE A 122 0.71 3.76 -2.98
CA ILE A 122 0.07 2.53 -2.47
C ILE A 122 -0.34 1.65 -3.65
N ALA A 123 0.04 0.38 -3.59
CA ALA A 123 -0.39 -0.67 -4.51
C ALA A 123 -1.40 -1.59 -3.83
N GLY A 124 -2.33 -2.14 -4.62
CA GLY A 124 -3.31 -3.12 -4.11
C GLY A 124 -4.45 -2.54 -3.27
N LEU A 125 -4.69 -1.22 -3.31
CA LEU A 125 -5.73 -0.57 -2.50
C LEU A 125 -7.10 -1.24 -2.67
N SER A 126 -7.56 -1.45 -3.92
CA SER A 126 -8.86 -2.09 -4.16
C SER A 126 -8.94 -3.52 -3.63
N VAL A 127 -7.85 -4.28 -3.68
CA VAL A 127 -7.80 -5.64 -3.14
C VAL A 127 -7.90 -5.59 -1.62
N ALA A 128 -7.15 -4.71 -0.96
CA ALA A 128 -7.24 -4.52 0.48
C ALA A 128 -8.65 -4.09 0.91
N THR A 129 -9.24 -3.10 0.25
CA THR A 129 -10.59 -2.62 0.59
C THR A 129 -11.67 -3.66 0.32
N ASP A 130 -11.62 -4.39 -0.81
CA ASP A 130 -12.58 -5.45 -1.10
C ASP A 130 -12.46 -6.60 -0.08
N SER A 131 -11.23 -6.91 0.36
CA SER A 131 -10.99 -7.94 1.38
C SER A 131 -11.53 -7.53 2.76
N LEU A 132 -11.28 -6.29 3.17
CA LEU A 132 -11.84 -5.71 4.38
C LEU A 132 -13.38 -5.65 4.33
N SER A 133 -13.95 -5.33 3.17
CA SER A 133 -15.40 -5.37 2.94
C SER A 133 -15.95 -6.78 3.08
N ALA A 134 -15.29 -7.79 2.50
CA ALA A 134 -15.69 -9.18 2.65
C ALA A 134 -15.67 -9.62 4.12
N ILE A 135 -14.62 -9.27 4.88
CA ILE A 135 -14.50 -9.59 6.31
C ILE A 135 -15.60 -8.90 7.13
N LYS A 136 -16.02 -7.70 6.76
CA LYS A 136 -17.03 -6.93 7.48
C LYS A 136 -18.48 -7.36 7.19
N TYR A 137 -18.77 -7.69 5.95
CA TYR A 137 -20.15 -7.89 5.47
C TYR A 137 -20.49 -9.34 5.11
N ALA A 138 -19.49 -10.23 5.01
CA ALA A 138 -19.66 -11.65 4.77
C ALA A 138 -18.87 -12.46 5.81
N ARG A 139 -19.05 -13.78 5.81
CA ARG A 139 -18.34 -14.69 6.69
C ARG A 139 -17.09 -15.22 5.99
N VAL A 140 -15.92 -14.71 6.38
CA VAL A 140 -14.63 -15.10 5.78
C VAL A 140 -13.90 -16.08 6.67
N LYS A 141 -13.65 -17.30 6.17
CA LYS A 141 -12.91 -18.35 6.86
C LYS A 141 -11.53 -18.54 6.24
N PRO A 142 -10.43 -18.36 7.01
CA PRO A 142 -9.09 -18.65 6.52
C PRO A 142 -8.88 -20.16 6.33
N ILE A 143 -8.39 -20.56 5.16
CA ILE A 143 -7.89 -21.91 4.88
C ILE A 143 -6.41 -21.92 5.21
N ARG A 144 -6.01 -22.75 6.18
CA ARG A 144 -4.64 -22.78 6.70
C ARG A 144 -3.86 -24.00 6.22
N ASP A 145 -2.55 -23.82 6.07
CA ASP A 145 -1.63 -24.94 5.86
C ASP A 145 -1.25 -25.66 7.17
N GLU A 146 -0.40 -26.68 7.07
CA GLU A 146 0.12 -27.45 8.21
C GLU A 146 0.87 -26.60 9.26
N ASN A 147 1.33 -25.40 8.90
CA ASN A 147 2.04 -24.48 9.78
C ASN A 147 1.09 -23.41 10.37
N GLY A 148 -0.20 -23.48 10.07
CA GLY A 148 -1.21 -22.52 10.54
C GLY A 148 -1.27 -21.22 9.74
N LEU A 149 -0.56 -21.12 8.60
CA LEU A 149 -0.58 -19.94 7.75
C LEU A 149 -1.84 -19.91 6.89
N ALA A 150 -2.55 -18.78 6.87
CA ALA A 150 -3.66 -18.59 5.94
C ALA A 150 -3.13 -18.47 4.51
N VAL A 151 -3.45 -19.47 3.68
CA VAL A 151 -3.00 -19.58 2.28
C VAL A 151 -4.13 -19.33 1.28
N ASP A 152 -5.38 -19.48 1.72
CA ASP A 152 -6.59 -19.19 0.93
C ASP A 152 -7.75 -18.80 1.86
N PHE A 153 -8.88 -18.37 1.30
CA PHE A 153 -10.04 -17.93 2.08
C PHE A 153 -11.36 -18.40 1.45
N GLU A 154 -12.24 -18.94 2.28
CA GLU A 154 -13.63 -19.23 1.91
C GLU A 154 -14.53 -18.07 2.35
N ILE A 155 -15.38 -17.59 1.43
CA ILE A 155 -16.30 -16.47 1.69
C ILE A 155 -17.74 -16.98 1.56
N ASP A 156 -18.49 -16.92 2.65
CA ASP A 156 -19.92 -17.23 2.70
C ASP A 156 -20.74 -15.94 2.89
N GLY A 157 -21.58 -15.61 1.90
CA GLY A 157 -22.34 -14.36 1.83
C GLY A 157 -21.89 -13.41 0.71
N GLU A 158 -22.64 -12.32 0.53
CA GLU A 158 -22.30 -11.24 -0.41
C GLU A 158 -21.76 -10.02 0.34
N TYR A 159 -20.81 -9.31 -0.26
CA TYR A 159 -20.27 -8.06 0.27
C TYR A 159 -20.22 -7.01 -0.85
N PRO A 160 -20.30 -5.70 -0.54
CA PRO A 160 -20.17 -4.64 -1.53
C PRO A 160 -18.70 -4.49 -1.98
N PRO A 161 -18.35 -4.76 -3.26
CA PRO A 161 -17.00 -4.54 -3.75
C PRO A 161 -16.82 -3.07 -4.17
N VAL A 162 -15.64 -2.51 -3.98
CA VAL A 162 -15.24 -1.20 -4.49
C VAL A 162 -15.24 -1.19 -6.02
N ARG A 163 -14.97 -2.33 -6.68
CA ARG A 163 -14.96 -2.44 -8.16
C ARG A 163 -16.35 -2.48 -8.81
N GLN A 164 -17.42 -2.06 -8.14
CA GLN A 164 -18.81 -2.19 -8.63
C GLN A 164 -19.20 -1.20 -9.76
N GLN A 165 -18.28 -0.81 -10.63
CA GLN A 165 -18.61 -0.31 -11.98
C GLN A 165 -18.51 -1.38 -13.07
N ARG A 166 -18.04 -2.61 -12.79
CA ARG A 166 -18.16 -3.72 -13.75
C ARG A 166 -18.63 -5.00 -13.08
N ARG A 167 -19.88 -5.37 -13.39
CA ARG A 167 -20.43 -6.72 -13.15
C ARG A 167 -19.44 -7.79 -13.65
N ALA A 168 -19.32 -8.87 -12.88
CA ALA A 168 -18.60 -10.11 -13.15
C ALA A 168 -17.08 -10.12 -12.87
N ARG A 169 -16.71 -10.45 -11.62
CA ARG A 169 -15.72 -11.49 -11.24
C ARG A 169 -15.69 -11.63 -9.71
N ARG A 170 -16.45 -12.60 -9.19
CA ARG A 170 -16.76 -12.83 -7.77
C ARG A 170 -15.67 -13.59 -6.97
N GLN A 171 -14.42 -13.73 -7.43
CA GLN A 171 -13.49 -14.74 -6.86
C GLN A 171 -12.01 -14.33 -6.70
N HIS A 172 -11.66 -13.04 -6.74
CA HIS A 172 -10.25 -12.60 -6.69
C HIS A 172 -9.84 -11.79 -5.46
N CYS A 173 -10.73 -11.58 -4.50
CA CYS A 173 -10.35 -10.96 -3.24
C CYS A 173 -9.59 -12.01 -2.41
N LEU A 174 -8.38 -11.66 -1.98
CA LEU A 174 -7.46 -12.49 -1.18
C LEU A 174 -6.71 -13.64 -1.88
N ARG A 175 -6.75 -13.78 -3.21
CA ARG A 175 -5.89 -14.78 -3.88
C ARG A 175 -4.44 -14.27 -4.01
N PRO A 176 -3.43 -15.06 -3.58
CA PRO A 176 -2.03 -14.72 -3.78
C PRO A 176 -1.68 -14.71 -5.28
N GLY A 177 -1.38 -13.53 -5.84
CA GLY A 177 -0.87 -13.39 -7.22
C GLY A 177 0.49 -14.05 -7.38
#